data_AF-B4RMS4-F1
#
_entry.id   AF-B4RMS4-F1
#
_cell.length_a   1.000
_cell.length_b   1.000
_cell.length_c   1.000
_cell.angle_alpha   90.00
_cell.angle_beta   90.00
_cell.angle_gamma   90.00
#
_symmetry.space_group_name_H-M   'P 1'
#
loop_
_entity.id
_entity.type
_entity.pdbx_description
1 polymer ?
#
loop_
_entity_poly.entity_id
_entity_poly.type
_entity_poly.pdbx_seq_one_letter_code
_entity_poly.pdbx_strand_id
1 'polypeptide(L)'
;MEFIGGGILAAVFKAYAADVQDAVVKSVGRSALRLQSEVVLNRLSGRVLRVRTGNLRRSVHQRVNVSGNVVSGEVDTNVRYGIAHEYGFAGSVNVKASLRQVRQAFGKPLKPPRYVRVRAHTRDVKLPERSFLRSALRDLTPKFADDLQKSIGKVLK
;
A
#
# COMPACT_ATOMS: atom_id res chain seq x y z
N MET A 1 43.23 -12.16 29.79
CA MET A 1 43.59 -12.93 28.58
C MET A 1 43.26 -12.06 27.39
N GLU A 2 44.23 -11.33 26.84
CA GLU A 2 44.03 -10.58 25.60
C GLU A 2 44.18 -11.55 24.43
N PHE A 3 43.11 -11.75 23.67
CA PHE A 3 43.16 -12.55 22.45
C PHE A 3 44.02 -11.82 21.42
N ILE A 4 45.21 -12.35 21.14
CA ILE A 4 46.04 -11.90 20.01
C ILE A 4 45.20 -12.12 18.74
N GLY A 5 44.90 -11.03 18.02
CA GLY A 5 44.03 -11.04 16.83
C GLY A 5 42.54 -10.75 17.09
N GLY A 6 42.11 -10.55 18.34
CA GLY A 6 40.71 -10.21 18.67
C GLY A 6 40.21 -8.92 18.01
N GLY A 7 41.08 -7.90 17.88
CA GLY A 7 40.75 -6.66 17.18
C GLY A 7 40.53 -6.84 15.68
N ILE A 8 41.29 -7.73 15.04
CA ILE A 8 41.13 -8.06 13.61
C ILE A 8 39.83 -8.83 13.41
N LEU A 9 39.56 -9.82 14.27
CA LEU A 9 38.30 -10.58 14.25
C LEU A 9 37.10 -9.64 14.41
N ALA A 10 37.14 -8.75 15.39
CA ALA A 10 36.07 -7.79 15.65
C ALA A 10 35.83 -6.84 14.46
N ALA A 11 36.91 -6.38 13.81
CA ALA A 11 36.81 -5.55 12.61
C ALA A 11 36.15 -6.31 11.44
N VAL A 12 36.53 -7.57 11.22
CA VAL A 12 35.94 -8.42 10.18
C VAL A 12 34.46 -8.67 10.45
N PHE A 13 34.09 -9.04 11.69
CA PHE A 13 32.68 -9.23 12.05
C PHE A 13 31.84 -7.96 11.89
N LYS A 14 32.42 -6.80 12.23
CA LYS A 14 31.75 -5.50 12.04
C LYS A 14 31.54 -5.17 10.57
N ALA A 15 32.50 -5.47 9.70
CA ALA A 15 32.38 -5.29 8.26
C ALA A 15 31.28 -6.20 7.68
N TYR A 16 31.30 -7.50 8.03
CA TYR A 16 30.25 -8.43 7.62
C TYR A 16 28.86 -8.01 8.09
N ALA A 17 28.74 -7.51 9.33
CA ALA A 17 27.47 -7.02 9.85
C ALA A 17 26.93 -5.83 9.04
N ALA A 18 27.80 -4.92 8.61
CA ALA A 18 27.42 -3.79 7.76
C ALA A 18 26.96 -4.25 6.37
N ASP A 19 27.67 -5.20 5.76
CA ASP A 19 27.32 -5.74 4.45
C ASP A 19 25.99 -6.51 4.47
N VAL A 20 25.75 -7.29 5.54
CA VAL A 20 24.48 -7.98 5.75
C VAL A 20 23.36 -6.97 5.93
N GLN A 21 23.57 -5.91 6.72
CA GLN A 21 22.57 -4.86 6.92
C GLN A 21 22.22 -4.16 5.60
N ASP A 22 23.22 -3.79 4.79
CA ASP A 22 23.00 -3.19 3.48
C ASP A 22 22.23 -4.14 2.53
N ALA A 23 22.57 -5.42 2.52
CA ALA A 23 21.84 -6.42 1.74
C ALA A 23 20.38 -6.57 2.17
N VAL A 24 20.10 -6.54 3.48
CA VAL A 24 18.74 -6.54 4.03
C VAL A 24 17.99 -5.29 3.60
N VAL A 25 18.58 -4.09 3.73
CA VAL A 25 17.96 -2.82 3.30
C VAL A 25 17.61 -2.85 1.82
N LYS A 26 18.53 -3.30 0.97
CA LYS A 26 18.30 -3.45 -0.47
C LYS A 26 17.19 -4.46 -0.77
N SER A 27 17.15 -5.59 -0.05
CA SER A 27 16.13 -6.64 -0.25
C SER A 27 14.73 -6.18 0.18
N VAL A 28 14.62 -5.51 1.33
CA VAL A 28 13.38 -4.92 1.82
C VAL A 28 12.89 -3.83 0.85
N GLY A 29 13.78 -2.96 0.36
CA GLY A 29 13.41 -1.93 -0.61
C GLY A 29 12.88 -2.50 -1.93
N ARG A 30 13.50 -3.57 -2.46
CA ARG A 30 12.97 -4.28 -3.64
C ARG A 30 11.62 -4.92 -3.37
N SER A 31 11.44 -5.50 -2.18
CA SER A 31 10.17 -6.11 -1.76
C SER A 31 9.05 -5.08 -1.66
N ALA A 32 9.32 -3.92 -1.06
CA ALA A 32 8.37 -2.80 -0.96
C ALA A 32 7.99 -2.24 -2.35
N LEU A 33 8.95 -2.05 -3.25
CA LEU A 33 8.71 -1.64 -4.63
C LEU A 33 7.88 -2.67 -5.41
N ARG A 34 8.15 -3.96 -5.21
CA ARG A 34 7.36 -5.04 -5.83
C ARG A 34 5.94 -5.06 -5.29
N LEU A 35 5.75 -4.91 -3.98
CA LEU A 35 4.43 -4.82 -3.36
C LEU A 35 3.64 -3.65 -3.94
N GLN A 36 4.23 -2.46 -3.98
CA GLN A 36 3.62 -1.28 -4.60
C GLN A 36 3.22 -1.56 -6.05
N SER A 37 4.11 -2.15 -6.84
CA SER A 37 3.87 -2.47 -8.24
C SER A 37 2.71 -3.46 -8.42
N GLU A 38 2.67 -4.53 -7.63
CA GLU A 38 1.58 -5.53 -7.64
C GLU A 38 0.23 -4.87 -7.31
N VAL A 39 0.21 -4.00 -6.29
CA VAL A 39 -0.99 -3.27 -5.87
C VAL A 39 -1.48 -2.36 -7.01
N VAL A 40 -0.57 -1.57 -7.58
CA VAL A 40 -0.89 -0.56 -8.61
C VAL A 40 -1.30 -1.21 -9.93
N LEU A 41 -0.55 -2.20 -10.41
CA LEU A 41 -0.70 -2.80 -11.74
C LEU A 41 -1.79 -3.87 -11.77
N ASN A 42 -1.94 -4.65 -10.70
CA ASN A 42 -2.83 -5.81 -10.72
C ASN A 42 -4.08 -5.58 -9.87
N ARG A 43 -3.94 -5.15 -8.61
CA ARG A 43 -5.09 -5.04 -7.68
C ARG A 43 -5.98 -3.85 -7.99
N LEU A 44 -5.40 -2.67 -8.15
CA LEU A 44 -6.13 -1.41 -8.39
C LEU A 44 -6.48 -1.15 -9.86
N SER A 45 -5.94 -1.95 -10.79
CA SER A 45 -6.16 -1.77 -12.23
C SER A 45 -7.04 -2.84 -12.89
N GLY A 46 -7.73 -3.69 -12.12
CA GLY A 46 -8.76 -4.56 -12.68
C GLY A 46 -9.14 -5.76 -11.83
N ARG A 47 -8.22 -6.31 -11.02
CA ARG A 47 -8.47 -7.55 -10.28
C ARG A 47 -9.37 -7.36 -9.06
N VAL A 48 -9.12 -6.30 -8.28
CA VAL A 48 -9.87 -6.00 -7.05
C VAL A 48 -10.74 -4.76 -7.24
N LEU A 49 -10.16 -3.70 -7.79
CA LEU A 49 -10.85 -2.47 -8.15
C LEU A 49 -10.62 -2.14 -9.62
N ARG A 50 -11.64 -1.57 -10.25
CA ARG A 50 -11.53 -0.96 -11.59
C ARG A 50 -11.19 0.52 -11.46
N VAL A 51 -10.36 1.01 -12.37
CA VAL A 51 -9.95 2.42 -12.40
C VAL A 51 -11.10 3.30 -12.86
N ARG A 52 -11.36 4.38 -12.09
CA ARG A 52 -12.23 5.49 -12.52
C ARG A 52 -11.44 6.74 -12.83
N THR A 53 -10.77 7.30 -11.82
CA THR A 53 -9.95 8.53 -11.96
C THR A 53 -8.46 8.28 -11.75
N GLY A 54 -8.09 7.12 -11.21
CA GLY A 54 -6.71 6.75 -10.86
C GLY A 54 -6.17 7.40 -9.59
N ASN A 55 -6.97 8.15 -8.82
CA ASN A 55 -6.50 8.86 -7.62
C ASN A 55 -5.92 7.88 -6.57
N LEU A 56 -6.68 6.86 -6.18
CA LEU A 56 -6.19 5.84 -5.23
C LEU A 56 -4.88 5.19 -5.69
N ARG A 57 -4.78 4.83 -6.97
CA ARG A 57 -3.59 4.20 -7.54
C ARG A 57 -2.34 5.11 -7.43
N ARG A 58 -2.49 6.39 -7.76
CA ARG A 58 -1.38 7.36 -7.71
C ARG A 58 -0.95 7.69 -6.28
N SER A 59 -1.83 7.49 -5.30
CA SER A 59 -1.54 7.74 -3.89
C SER A 59 -0.81 6.60 -3.17
N VAL A 60 -0.56 5.46 -3.85
CA VAL A 60 0.15 4.34 -3.23
C VAL A 60 1.64 4.61 -3.28
N HIS A 61 2.25 4.77 -2.11
CA HIS A 61 3.68 5.03 -1.96
C HIS A 61 4.33 3.93 -1.13
N GLN A 62 5.64 3.77 -1.30
CA GLN A 62 6.44 2.87 -0.50
C GLN A 62 7.53 3.65 0.24
N ARG A 63 7.87 3.19 1.45
CA ARG A 63 8.96 3.74 2.25
C ARG A 63 9.74 2.60 2.88
N VAL A 64 11.05 2.78 3.00
CA VAL A 64 11.90 1.90 3.80
C VAL A 64 12.40 2.71 4.98
N ASN A 65 12.14 2.21 6.18
CA ASN A 65 12.62 2.80 7.43
C ASN A 65 13.69 1.88 8.02
N VAL A 66 14.80 2.47 8.42
CA VAL A 66 15.90 1.77 9.10
C VAL A 66 16.01 2.36 10.50
N SER A 67 15.79 1.53 11.52
CA SER A 67 15.88 1.92 12.92
C SER A 67 16.77 0.91 13.66
N GLY A 68 18.03 1.28 13.85
CA GLY A 68 19.04 0.37 14.41
C GLY A 68 19.16 -0.90 13.58
N ASN A 69 18.81 -2.03 14.19
CA ASN A 69 18.88 -3.36 13.56
C ASN A 69 17.56 -3.78 12.89
N VAL A 70 16.54 -2.91 12.89
CA VAL A 70 15.25 -3.18 12.27
C VAL A 70 15.15 -2.43 10.95
N VAL A 71 14.85 -3.18 9.89
CA VAL A 71 14.56 -2.63 8.57
C VAL A 71 13.10 -2.97 8.25
N SER A 72 12.25 -1.95 8.12
CA SER A 72 10.84 -2.12 7.73
C SER A 72 10.58 -1.50 6.36
N GLY A 73 9.80 -2.23 5.54
CA GLY A 73 9.26 -1.73 4.28
C GLY A 73 7.77 -1.51 4.43
N GLU A 74 7.30 -0.31 4.15
CA GLU A 74 5.92 0.13 4.31
C GLU A 74 5.35 0.50 2.95
N VAL A 75 4.08 0.12 2.70
CA VAL A 75 3.32 0.55 1.53
C VAL A 75 1.95 1.03 1.99
N ASP A 76 1.65 2.30 1.72
CA ASP A 76 0.48 2.98 2.27
C ASP A 76 -0.22 3.86 1.22
N THR A 77 -1.37 4.42 1.63
CA THR A 77 -2.13 5.41 0.85
C THR A 77 -2.70 6.47 1.78
N ASN A 78 -2.63 7.73 1.37
CA ASN A 78 -3.21 8.85 2.10
C ASN A 78 -4.69 9.10 1.77
N VAL A 79 -5.29 8.29 0.89
CA VAL A 79 -6.65 8.50 0.43
C VAL A 79 -7.65 7.85 1.39
N ARG A 80 -8.43 8.68 2.10
CA ARG A 80 -9.37 8.24 3.14
C ARG A 80 -10.37 7.15 2.68
N TYR A 81 -10.89 7.24 1.46
CA TYR A 81 -11.82 6.23 0.94
C TYR A 81 -11.14 4.89 0.59
N GLY A 82 -9.80 4.84 0.54
CA GLY A 82 -9.03 3.63 0.37
C GLY A 82 -9.26 2.64 1.52
N ILE A 83 -9.35 3.12 2.76
CA ILE A 83 -9.62 2.30 3.96
C ILE A 83 -10.97 1.59 3.83
N ALA A 84 -12.01 2.32 3.41
CA ALA A 84 -13.35 1.76 3.23
C ALA A 84 -13.38 0.68 2.12
N HIS A 85 -12.51 0.77 1.11
CA HIS A 85 -12.34 -0.31 0.14
C HIS A 85 -11.53 -1.48 0.70
N GLU A 86 -10.44 -1.21 1.44
CA GLU A 86 -9.55 -2.25 1.97
C GLU A 86 -10.22 -3.16 3.00
N TYR A 87 -11.09 -2.61 3.85
CA TYR A 87 -11.75 -3.33 4.96
C TYR A 87 -13.27 -3.47 4.78
N GLY A 88 -13.84 -2.85 3.75
CA GLY A 88 -15.29 -2.69 3.66
C GLY A 88 -15.80 -1.59 4.59
N PHE A 89 -17.08 -1.26 4.44
CA PHE A 89 -17.76 -0.29 5.30
C PHE A 89 -19.25 -0.60 5.37
N ALA A 90 -19.80 -0.70 6.58
CA ALA A 90 -21.23 -0.82 6.82
C ALA A 90 -21.62 0.23 7.85
N GLY A 91 -22.47 1.18 7.45
CA GLY A 91 -22.95 2.21 8.37
C GLY A 91 -23.58 3.42 7.68
N SER A 92 -24.07 4.32 8.51
CA SER A 92 -24.73 5.55 8.07
C SER A 92 -23.70 6.65 7.78
N VAL A 93 -23.86 7.33 6.64
CA VAL A 93 -23.02 8.45 6.21
C VAL A 93 -23.87 9.70 6.06
N ASN A 94 -23.45 10.79 6.71
CA ASN A 94 -24.11 12.09 6.56
C ASN A 94 -23.62 12.80 5.30
N VAL A 95 -24.54 13.07 4.39
CA VAL A 95 -24.28 13.78 3.14
C VAL A 95 -24.71 15.24 3.31
N LYS A 96 -23.77 16.17 3.10
CA LYS A 96 -24.03 17.61 3.17
C LYS A 96 -24.94 18.05 2.02
N ALA A 97 -25.73 19.09 2.27
CA ALA A 97 -26.56 19.70 1.23
C ALA A 97 -25.69 20.19 0.06
N SER A 98 -26.15 20.00 -1.17
CA SER A 98 -25.40 20.36 -2.37
C SER A 98 -26.31 20.72 -3.54
N LEU A 99 -25.78 21.50 -4.48
CA LEU A 99 -26.41 21.71 -5.78
C LEU A 99 -25.99 20.60 -6.73
N ARG A 100 -26.95 19.90 -7.32
CA ARG A 100 -26.69 18.84 -8.29
C ARG A 100 -27.30 19.21 -9.63
N GLN A 101 -26.50 19.11 -10.69
CA GLN A 101 -27.02 19.21 -12.05
C GLN A 101 -27.72 17.89 -12.42
N VAL A 102 -29.00 17.97 -12.72
CA VAL A 102 -29.83 16.84 -13.13
C VAL A 102 -30.05 16.93 -14.63
N ARG A 103 -29.63 15.89 -15.36
CA ARG A 103 -29.77 15.78 -16.83
C ARG A 103 -31.01 14.97 -17.24
N GLN A 104 -31.63 14.26 -16.31
CA GLN A 104 -32.74 13.34 -16.55
C GLN A 104 -33.67 13.31 -15.34
N ALA A 105 -34.97 13.34 -15.57
CA ALA A 105 -36.00 13.17 -14.54
C ALA A 105 -37.02 12.14 -15.03
N PHE A 106 -37.45 11.23 -14.16
CA PHE A 106 -38.43 10.18 -14.47
C PHE A 106 -38.12 9.40 -15.76
N GLY A 107 -36.85 9.04 -15.97
CA GLY A 107 -36.44 8.30 -17.17
C GLY A 107 -36.24 9.16 -18.43
N LYS A 108 -36.67 10.44 -18.44
CA LYS A 108 -36.63 11.30 -19.64
C LYS A 108 -35.55 12.37 -19.54
N PRO A 109 -34.78 12.64 -20.62
CA PRO A 109 -33.75 13.68 -20.62
C PRO A 109 -34.38 15.06 -20.50
N LEU A 110 -33.77 15.92 -19.69
CA LEU A 110 -34.16 17.33 -19.53
C LEU A 110 -33.33 18.19 -20.51
N LYS A 111 -34.00 18.98 -21.36
CA LYS A 111 -33.37 19.98 -22.22
C LYS A 111 -33.95 21.36 -21.88
N PRO A 112 -33.20 22.27 -21.24
CA PRO A 112 -31.81 22.16 -20.74
C PRO A 112 -31.69 21.40 -19.39
N PRO A 113 -30.48 20.98 -18.98
CA PRO A 113 -30.22 20.46 -17.64
C PRO A 113 -30.59 21.48 -16.55
N ARG A 114 -31.10 21.00 -15.41
CA ARG A 114 -31.50 21.88 -14.28
C ARG A 114 -30.63 21.63 -13.05
N TYR A 115 -30.33 22.69 -12.29
CA TYR A 115 -29.70 22.59 -10.99
C TYR A 115 -30.77 22.41 -9.91
N VAL A 116 -30.63 21.37 -9.09
CA VAL A 116 -31.55 21.05 -7.99
C VAL A 116 -30.79 21.07 -6.68
N ARG A 117 -31.40 21.68 -5.65
CA ARG A 117 -30.87 21.67 -4.28
C ARG A 117 -31.21 20.34 -3.61
N VAL A 118 -30.18 19.54 -3.35
CA VAL A 118 -30.27 18.32 -2.55
C VAL A 118 -30.06 18.71 -1.09
N ARG A 119 -31.06 18.43 -0.24
CA ARG A 119 -30.97 18.68 1.21
C ARG A 119 -29.98 17.71 1.86
N ALA A 120 -29.43 18.13 3.01
CA ALA A 120 -28.61 17.24 3.82
C ALA A 120 -29.46 16.03 4.26
N HIS A 121 -28.88 14.85 4.17
CA HIS A 121 -29.55 13.60 4.53
C HIS A 121 -28.52 12.56 4.93
N THR A 122 -28.98 11.57 5.69
CA THR A 122 -28.20 10.40 6.04
C THR A 122 -28.46 9.30 5.02
N ARG A 123 -27.42 8.56 4.66
CA ARG A 123 -27.50 7.41 3.77
C ARG A 123 -26.84 6.21 4.41
N ASP A 124 -27.55 5.09 4.46
CA ASP A 124 -26.96 3.82 4.83
C ASP A 124 -26.16 3.24 3.66
N VAL A 125 -24.91 2.93 3.95
CA VAL A 125 -23.95 2.41 2.97
C VAL A 125 -23.52 1.03 3.41
N LYS A 126 -23.65 0.06 2.49
CA LYS A 126 -23.06 -1.27 2.61
C LYS A 126 -22.06 -1.45 1.48
N LEU A 127 -20.80 -1.20 1.78
CA LEU A 127 -19.66 -1.36 0.88
C LEU A 127 -18.94 -2.66 1.23
N PRO A 128 -18.87 -3.63 0.32
CA PRO A 128 -18.12 -4.86 0.57
C PRO A 128 -16.61 -4.60 0.64
N GLU A 129 -15.92 -5.44 1.41
CA GLU A 129 -14.47 -5.49 1.48
C GLU A 129 -13.86 -5.86 0.12
N ARG A 130 -12.80 -5.13 -0.24
CA ARG A 130 -12.02 -5.31 -1.46
C ARG A 130 -10.54 -5.10 -1.13
N SER A 131 -9.98 -6.01 -0.35
CA SER A 131 -8.58 -5.93 0.07
C SER A 131 -7.63 -5.95 -1.13
N PHE A 132 -6.86 -4.89 -1.27
CA PHE A 132 -5.84 -4.72 -2.30
C PHE A 132 -4.43 -4.68 -1.70
N LEU A 133 -4.24 -4.18 -0.48
CA LEU A 133 -2.95 -4.16 0.22
C LEU A 133 -2.70 -5.47 0.96
N ARG A 134 -3.61 -5.86 1.87
CA ARG A 134 -3.39 -7.04 2.73
C ARG A 134 -3.33 -8.32 1.92
N SER A 135 -4.22 -8.47 0.94
CA SER A 135 -4.20 -9.62 0.02
C SER A 135 -2.90 -9.69 -0.79
N ALA A 136 -2.43 -8.56 -1.34
CA ALA A 136 -1.17 -8.53 -2.09
C ALA A 136 0.04 -8.84 -1.20
N LEU A 137 0.08 -8.30 0.02
CA LEU A 137 1.13 -8.59 0.98
C LEU A 137 1.17 -10.09 1.32
N ARG A 138 0.01 -10.69 1.62
CA ARG A 138 -0.11 -12.12 1.92
C ARG A 138 0.36 -12.98 0.74
N ASP A 139 -0.07 -12.65 -0.47
CA ASP A 139 0.30 -13.39 -1.69
C ASP A 139 1.81 -13.32 -1.97
N LEU A 140 2.46 -12.18 -1.68
CA LEU A 140 3.88 -11.96 -1.95
C LEU A 140 4.82 -12.32 -0.79
N THR A 141 4.29 -12.57 0.42
CA THR A 141 5.08 -12.89 1.62
C THR A 141 6.09 -14.03 1.38
N PRO A 142 5.72 -15.16 0.75
CA PRO A 142 6.69 -16.25 0.49
C PRO A 142 7.85 -15.79 -0.40
N LYS A 143 7.57 -14.93 -1.39
CA LYS A 143 8.59 -14.40 -2.31
C LYS A 143 9.55 -13.45 -1.61
N PHE A 144 9.05 -12.63 -0.67
CA PHE A 144 9.90 -11.73 0.11
C PHE A 144 10.85 -12.50 1.02
N ALA A 145 10.38 -13.58 1.64
CA ALA A 145 11.23 -14.45 2.46
C ALA A 145 12.36 -15.07 1.63
N ASP A 146 12.04 -15.61 0.44
CA ASP A 146 13.02 -16.19 -0.48
C ASP A 146 14.05 -15.15 -0.98
N ASP A 147 13.59 -13.96 -1.37
CA ASP A 147 14.48 -12.87 -1.80
C ASP A 147 15.41 -12.39 -0.68
N LEU A 148 14.91 -12.34 0.55
CA LEU A 148 15.70 -11.97 1.74
C LEU A 148 16.76 -13.04 2.04
N GLN A 149 16.39 -14.32 2.05
CA GLN A 149 17.34 -15.41 2.25
C GLN A 149 18.42 -15.42 1.17
N LYS A 150 18.05 -15.21 -0.11
CA LYS A 150 18.99 -15.09 -1.23
C LYS A 150 19.91 -13.89 -1.10
N SER A 151 19.41 -12.75 -0.62
CA SER A 151 20.26 -11.56 -0.42
C SER A 151 21.31 -11.78 0.66
N ILE A 152 20.91 -12.37 1.80
CA ILE A 152 21.83 -12.65 2.90
C ILE A 152 22.85 -13.73 2.49
N GLY A 153 22.38 -14.80 1.86
CA GLY A 153 23.25 -15.89 1.40
C GLY A 153 24.26 -15.50 0.32
N LYS A 154 24.11 -14.34 -0.33
CA LYS A 154 25.12 -13.79 -1.25
C LYS A 154 26.25 -13.06 -0.53
N VAL A 155 25.97 -12.50 0.65
CA VAL A 155 26.96 -11.78 1.47
C VAL A 155 27.78 -12.75 2.32
N LEU A 156 27.16 -13.85 2.76
CA LEU A 156 27.81 -14.86 3.61
C LEU A 156 28.65 -15.89 2.83
N LYS A 157 28.78 -15.74 1.51
CA LYS A 157 29.61 -16.59 0.64
C LYS A 157 30.90 -15.88 0.28
#